data_AF-A0A6A3EGN0-F1
#
_entry.id   AF-A0A6A3EGN0-F1
#
_cell.length_a   1.000
_cell.length_b   1.000
_cell.length_c   1.000
_cell.angle_alpha   90.00
_cell.angle_beta   90.00
_cell.angle_gamma   90.00
#
_symmetry.space_group_name_H-M   'P 1'
#
loop_
_entity.id
_entity.type
_entity.pdbx_description
1 polymer ?
#
loop_
_entity_poly.entity_id
_entity_poly.type
_entity_poly.pdbx_seq_one_letter_code
_entity_poly.pdbx_strand_id
1 'polypeptide(L)'
;MAVRRINAAIRRLDWHEVEAALLRDDNAAPVEVCEASLDDWDRYVRSESQALKSRFMEWRGGRIWIVELPTSIHEKAASRFDTMMAVGTGNVMGTDLIRSLGIVSNLSK
;
A
#
# COMPACT_ATOMS: atom_id res chain seq x y z
N MET A 1 -8.53 6.41 -18.65
CA MET A 1 -9.88 6.06 -18.15
C MET A 1 -9.86 4.90 -17.15
N ALA A 2 -9.15 3.80 -17.43
CA ALA A 2 -9.01 2.64 -16.53
C ALA A 2 -8.71 3.00 -15.06
N VAL A 3 -7.64 3.77 -14.79
CA VAL A 3 -7.24 4.17 -13.44
C VAL A 3 -8.38 4.87 -12.67
N ARG A 4 -9.09 5.80 -13.32
CA ARG A 4 -10.21 6.51 -12.70
C ARG A 4 -11.37 5.57 -12.38
N ARG A 5 -11.66 4.60 -13.26
CA ARG A 5 -12.72 3.61 -13.07
C ARG A 5 -12.42 2.69 -11.89
N ILE A 6 -11.21 2.15 -11.83
CA ILE A 6 -10.77 1.26 -10.73
C ILE A 6 -10.74 2.04 -9.40
N ASN A 7 -10.21 3.26 -9.39
CA ASN A 7 -10.27 4.13 -8.21
C ASN A 7 -11.71 4.40 -7.73
N ALA A 8 -12.64 4.61 -8.67
CA ALA A 8 -14.03 4.82 -8.32
C ALA A 8 -14.69 3.56 -7.76
N ALA A 9 -14.31 2.37 -8.22
CA ALA A 9 -14.77 1.10 -7.65
C ALA A 9 -14.26 0.93 -6.21
N ILE A 10 -12.95 1.13 -5.99
CA ILE A 10 -12.33 1.06 -4.65
C ILE A 10 -13.00 1.99 -3.65
N ARG A 11 -13.28 3.25 -4.05
CA ARG A 11 -13.91 4.24 -3.17
C ARG A 11 -15.37 3.94 -2.83
N ARG A 12 -16.03 3.03 -3.56
CA ARG A 12 -17.42 2.63 -3.30
C ARG A 12 -17.54 1.39 -2.44
N LEU A 13 -16.42 0.71 -2.13
CA LEU A 13 -16.42 -0.44 -1.24
C LEU A 13 -16.82 0.00 0.17
N ASP A 14 -17.60 -0.84 0.83
CA ASP A 14 -17.77 -0.76 2.28
C ASP A 14 -16.54 -1.37 2.96
N TRP A 15 -15.68 -0.51 3.51
CA TRP A 15 -14.43 -0.94 4.14
C TRP A 15 -14.64 -1.74 5.42
N HIS A 16 -15.78 -1.61 6.09
CA HIS A 16 -16.11 -2.45 7.24
C HIS A 16 -16.40 -3.89 6.77
N GLU A 17 -17.10 -4.06 5.65
CA GLU A 17 -17.32 -5.38 5.05
C GLU A 17 -16.02 -5.98 4.50
N VAL A 18 -15.15 -5.16 3.90
CA VAL A 18 -13.83 -5.60 3.43
C VAL A 18 -12.98 -6.13 4.58
N GLU A 19 -12.94 -5.39 5.69
CA GLU A 19 -12.22 -5.80 6.90
C GLU A 19 -12.80 -7.10 7.49
N ALA A 20 -14.13 -7.17 7.63
CA ALA A 20 -14.80 -8.37 8.13
C ALA A 20 -14.58 -9.60 7.23
N ALA A 21 -14.48 -9.43 5.91
CA ALA A 21 -14.23 -10.52 4.97
C ALA A 21 -12.79 -11.03 5.03
N LEU A 22 -11.82 -10.12 5.19
CA LEU A 22 -10.38 -10.44 5.17
C LEU A 22 -9.84 -10.90 6.53
N LEU A 23 -10.50 -10.55 7.65
CA LEU A 23 -10.11 -10.96 9.01
C LEU A 23 -10.86 -12.19 9.54
N ARG A 24 -11.64 -12.89 8.71
CA ARG A 24 -12.33 -14.12 9.13
C ARG A 24 -11.31 -15.24 9.34
N ASP A 25 -11.17 -15.68 10.60
CA ASP A 25 -10.18 -16.68 11.05
C ASP A 25 -10.16 -17.98 10.21
N ASP A 26 -11.33 -18.51 9.86
CA ASP A 26 -11.42 -19.84 9.22
C ASP A 26 -11.60 -19.78 7.70
N ASN A 27 -11.84 -18.59 7.12
CA ASN A 27 -12.21 -18.47 5.71
C ASN A 27 -12.07 -17.05 5.15
N ALA A 28 -10.91 -16.43 5.33
CA ALA A 28 -10.61 -15.13 4.75
C ALA A 28 -10.84 -15.17 3.23
N ALA A 29 -11.77 -14.36 2.75
CA ALA A 29 -12.19 -14.34 1.35
C ALA A 29 -11.73 -13.04 0.68
N PRO A 30 -11.05 -13.12 -0.48
CA PRO A 30 -10.75 -11.94 -1.27
C PRO A 30 -12.03 -11.19 -1.63
N VAL A 31 -11.95 -9.86 -1.65
CA VAL A 31 -13.09 -9.01 -1.97
C VAL A 31 -12.97 -8.50 -3.40
N GLU A 32 -13.98 -8.76 -4.22
CA GLU A 32 -13.97 -8.27 -5.61
C GLU A 32 -14.07 -6.74 -5.65
N VAL A 33 -13.22 -6.11 -6.47
CA VAL A 33 -13.27 -4.67 -6.74
C VAL A 33 -14.10 -4.39 -7.99
N CYS A 34 -13.69 -4.98 -9.11
CA CYS A 34 -14.38 -4.87 -10.40
C CYS A 34 -13.78 -5.78 -11.47
N GLU A 35 -14.48 -5.95 -12.58
CA GLU A 35 -13.94 -6.47 -13.82
C GLU A 35 -12.93 -5.49 -14.45
N ALA A 36 -11.81 -6.02 -14.94
CA ALA A 36 -10.79 -5.28 -15.67
C ALA A 36 -10.00 -6.22 -16.59
N SER A 37 -9.63 -5.74 -17.77
CA SER A 37 -8.64 -6.42 -18.60
C SER A 37 -7.26 -6.41 -17.92
N LEU A 38 -6.37 -7.31 -18.35
CA LEU A 38 -4.99 -7.30 -17.88
C LEU A 38 -4.31 -5.96 -18.19
N ASP A 39 -4.55 -5.37 -19.36
CA ASP A 39 -4.02 -4.05 -19.75
C ASP A 39 -4.52 -2.91 -18.83
N ASP A 40 -5.80 -2.93 -18.44
CA ASP A 40 -6.37 -1.96 -17.52
C ASP A 40 -5.72 -2.07 -16.14
N TRP A 41 -5.49 -3.31 -15.67
CA TRP A 41 -4.78 -3.60 -14.43
C TRP A 41 -3.32 -3.13 -14.50
N ASP A 42 -2.59 -3.46 -15.56
CA ASP A 42 -1.21 -3.04 -15.80
C ASP A 42 -1.07 -1.51 -15.78
N ARG A 43 -2.04 -0.81 -16.36
CA ARG A 43 -2.10 0.65 -16.34
C ARG A 43 -2.36 1.21 -14.93
N TYR A 44 -3.18 0.51 -14.14
CA TYR A 44 -3.41 0.85 -12.74
C TYR A 44 -2.15 0.66 -11.91
N VAL A 45 -1.47 -0.48 -12.03
CA VAL A 45 -0.24 -0.84 -11.31
C VAL A 45 0.87 0.19 -11.54
N ARG A 46 1.03 0.70 -12.77
CA ARG A 46 2.03 1.73 -13.11
C ARG A 46 1.64 3.16 -12.73
N SER A 47 0.40 3.38 -12.26
CA SER A 47 -0.09 4.73 -11.97
C SER A 47 0.29 5.20 -10.57
N GLU A 48 0.76 6.43 -10.45
CA GLU A 48 0.97 7.08 -9.14
C GLU A 48 -0.35 7.43 -8.45
N SER A 49 -1.46 7.53 -9.19
CA SER A 49 -2.77 7.94 -8.68
C SER A 49 -3.63 6.77 -8.17
N GLN A 50 -3.02 5.69 -7.71
CA GLN A 50 -3.74 4.53 -7.12
C GLN A 50 -4.51 4.95 -5.86
N ALA A 51 -5.81 4.65 -5.80
CA ALA A 51 -6.63 4.84 -4.60
C ALA A 51 -6.31 3.80 -3.51
N LEU A 52 -5.94 2.58 -3.91
CA LEU A 52 -5.36 1.54 -3.07
C LEU A 52 -4.10 1.01 -3.74
N LYS A 53 -3.00 0.86 -2.99
CA LYS A 53 -1.76 0.35 -3.56
C LYS A 53 -1.97 -1.06 -4.09
N SER A 54 -1.54 -1.28 -5.33
CA SER A 54 -1.68 -2.56 -6.04
C SER A 54 -1.10 -3.77 -5.30
N ARG A 55 -0.14 -3.58 -4.38
CA ARG A 55 0.40 -4.64 -3.52
C ARG A 55 -0.64 -5.35 -2.63
N PHE A 56 -1.78 -4.70 -2.37
CA PHE A 56 -2.87 -5.26 -1.56
C PHE A 56 -3.94 -5.97 -2.41
N MET A 57 -3.67 -6.10 -3.72
CA MET A 57 -4.66 -6.49 -4.71
C MET A 57 -4.08 -7.51 -5.69
N GLU A 58 -4.94 -8.32 -6.29
CA GLU A 58 -4.59 -9.30 -7.30
C GLU A 58 -5.49 -9.14 -8.53
N TRP A 59 -4.92 -9.31 -9.73
CA TRP A 59 -5.71 -9.56 -10.93
C TRP A 59 -5.78 -11.06 -11.20
N ARG A 60 -7.00 -11.60 -11.32
CA ARG A 60 -7.25 -13.01 -11.61
C ARG A 60 -8.47 -13.14 -12.50
N GLY A 61 -8.28 -13.72 -13.68
CA GLY A 61 -9.39 -14.10 -14.57
C GLY A 61 -10.29 -12.94 -15.00
N GLY A 62 -9.71 -11.78 -15.30
CA GLY A 62 -10.46 -10.59 -15.74
C GLY A 62 -11.10 -9.78 -14.61
N ARG A 63 -10.75 -10.06 -13.35
CA ARG A 63 -11.27 -9.37 -12.17
C ARG A 63 -10.12 -8.92 -11.27
N ILE A 64 -10.31 -7.80 -10.60
CA ILE A 64 -9.40 -7.29 -9.57
C ILE A 64 -10.00 -7.61 -8.19
N TRP A 65 -9.18 -8.14 -7.30
CA TRP A 65 -9.54 -8.54 -5.94
C TRP A 65 -8.67 -7.82 -4.92
N ILE A 66 -9.21 -7.47 -3.75
CA ILE A 66 -8.43 -7.13 -2.56
C ILE A 66 -8.14 -8.43 -1.83
N VAL A 67 -6.86 -8.69 -1.59
CA VAL A 67 -6.37 -9.94 -0.97
C VAL A 67 -5.76 -9.71 0.41
N GLU A 68 -5.43 -8.46 0.73
CA GLU A 68 -4.84 -8.08 2.00
C GLU A 68 -5.34 -6.69 2.41
N LEU A 69 -5.51 -6.46 3.71
CA LEU A 69 -5.83 -5.14 4.23
C LEU A 69 -4.57 -4.26 4.30
N PRO A 70 -4.69 -2.96 3.96
CA PRO A 70 -3.68 -1.97 4.31
C PRO A 70 -3.72 -1.70 5.83
N THR A 71 -3.36 -2.68 6.65
CA THR A 71 -3.31 -2.49 8.11
C THR A 71 -1.99 -1.84 8.53
N SER A 72 -2.07 -1.08 9.62
CA SER A 72 -0.97 -0.25 10.10
C SER A 72 0.31 -1.02 10.46
N ILE A 73 0.28 -2.34 10.68
CA ILE A 73 1.50 -3.10 11.01
C ILE A 73 2.37 -3.30 9.76
N HIS A 74 1.78 -3.70 8.63
CA HIS A 74 2.50 -3.83 7.37
C HIS A 74 2.95 -2.45 6.84
N GLU A 75 2.13 -1.40 7.02
CA GLU A 75 2.52 -0.05 6.64
C GLU A 75 3.61 0.55 7.54
N LYS A 76 3.56 0.31 8.86
CA LYS A 76 4.64 0.72 9.78
C LYS A 76 5.93 -0.04 9.49
N ALA A 77 5.85 -1.34 9.17
CA ALA A 77 7.02 -2.13 8.79
C ALA A 77 7.62 -1.64 7.46
N ALA A 78 6.80 -1.50 6.41
CA ALA A 78 7.22 -0.98 5.11
C ALA A 78 7.79 0.44 5.21
N SER A 79 7.14 1.35 5.94
CA SER A 79 7.63 2.70 6.18
C SER A 79 8.98 2.73 6.92
N ARG A 80 9.20 1.82 7.86
CA ARG A 80 10.51 1.68 8.54
C ARG A 80 11.59 1.18 7.58
N PHE A 81 11.28 0.22 6.72
CA PHE A 81 12.22 -0.24 5.70
C PHE A 81 12.54 0.86 4.68
N ASP A 82 11.54 1.59 4.18
CA ASP A 82 11.71 2.73 3.27
C ASP A 82 12.58 3.81 3.91
N THR A 83 12.35 4.10 5.20
CA THR A 83 13.15 5.07 5.98
C THR A 83 14.60 4.60 6.11
N MET A 84 14.82 3.33 6.43
CA MET A 84 16.17 2.76 6.58
C MET A 84 16.94 2.78 5.24
N MET A 85 16.27 2.47 4.13
CA MET A 85 16.84 2.58 2.80
C MET A 85 17.17 4.03 2.44
N ALA A 86 16.26 4.99 2.73
CA ALA A 86 16.49 6.41 2.48
C ALA A 86 17.69 6.97 3.27
N VAL A 87 17.89 6.52 4.51
CA VAL A 87 19.07 6.85 5.33
C VAL A 87 20.34 6.26 4.72
N GLY A 88 20.31 4.99 4.31
CA GLY A 88 21.45 4.30 3.70
C GLY A 88 21.87 4.86 2.34
N THR A 89 20.94 5.46 1.59
CA THR A 89 21.21 6.06 0.27
C THR A 89 21.39 7.58 0.29
N GLY A 90 21.29 8.24 1.45
CA GLY A 90 21.55 9.68 1.60
C GLY A 90 20.43 10.62 1.13
N ASN A 91 19.17 10.16 1.10
CA ASN A 91 18.04 11.04 0.74
C ASN A 91 17.61 11.94 1.91
N VAL A 92 17.16 13.16 1.59
CA VAL A 92 16.92 14.30 2.53
C VAL A 92 16.00 13.98 3.72
N MET A 93 15.10 12.99 3.63
CA MET A 93 14.30 12.53 4.79
C MET A 93 15.13 11.83 5.89
N GLY A 94 16.28 11.24 5.55
CA GLY A 94 17.16 10.57 6.52
C GLY A 94 17.93 11.55 7.40
N THR A 95 18.27 12.74 6.88
CA THR A 95 19.04 13.75 7.64
C THR A 95 18.21 14.45 8.70
N ASP A 96 16.91 14.65 8.45
CA ASP A 96 16.01 15.27 9.43
C ASP A 96 15.71 14.36 10.63
N LEU A 97 15.67 13.05 10.40
CA LEU A 97 15.40 12.05 11.43
C LEU A 97 16.66 11.74 12.30
N ILE A 98 17.86 11.76 11.71
CA ILE A 98 19.13 11.70 12.47
C ILE A 98 19.23 12.90 13.42
N ARG A 99 18.79 14.08 12.98
CA ARG A 99 18.71 15.28 13.83
C ARG A 99 17.64 15.15 14.92
N SER A 100 16.47 14.57 14.64
CA SER A 100 15.40 14.42 15.64
C SER A 100 15.66 13.32 16.66
N LEU A 101 16.47 12.31 16.33
CA LEU A 101 16.85 11.21 17.23
C LEU A 101 18.05 11.54 18.14
N GLY A 102 18.62 12.75 18.05
CA GLY A 102 19.67 13.21 18.98
C GLY A 102 20.98 12.41 18.91
N ILE A 103 21.26 11.70 17.81
CA ILE A 103 22.47 10.86 17.68
C ILE A 103 23.72 11.72 17.44
N VAL A 104 23.57 13.00 17.09
CA VAL A 104 24.69 13.96 16.95
C VAL A 104 24.81 14.84 18.20
N SER A 105 24.98 14.23 19.35
CA SER A 105 25.52 14.93 20.53
C SER A 105 26.42 13.98 21.32
N ASN A 106 27.58 13.64 20.76
CA ASN A 106 28.76 13.19 21.52
C ASN A 106 30.03 13.03 20.64
N LEU A 107 30.35 14.03 19.81
CA LEU A 107 31.68 14.16 19.22
C LEU A 107 32.21 15.59 19.40
N SER A 108 32.38 16.01 20.65
CA SER A 108 33.41 17.00 21.01
C SER A 108 33.68 16.94 22.52
N LYS A 109 34.71 16.18 22.90
CA LYS A 109 35.68 16.51 23.94
C LYS A 109 36.86 15.54 23.82
#